data_AF-A0A661PEX5-F1
#
_entry.id   AF-A0A661PEX5-F1
#
_cell.length_a   1.000
_cell.length_b   1.000
_cell.length_c   1.000
_cell.angle_alpha   90.00
_cell.angle_beta   90.00
_cell.angle_gamma   90.00
#
_symmetry.space_group_name_H-M   'P 1'
#
loop_
_entity.id
_entity.type
_entity.pdbx_description
1 polymer ?
#
loop_
_entity_poly.entity_id
_entity_poly.type
_entity_poly.pdbx_seq_one_letter_code
_entity_poly.pdbx_strand_id
1 'polypeptide(L)'
;MRSPLALAWAITLLTLSGVAAAPGCAAGSDTISGSTSSGTGGSAGGAGGAGGVGGEACVPEDELCDGFDNDCDDEIDEDCPCIDGDTQPCYSGDSNLLGIGLCAEGEQTCDQTGTWGDCEGQHLPVDEECDGLDNDCDEAVDEELDEEVPVVSASAR
;
A
#
# COMPACT_ATOMS: atom_id res chain seq x y z
N MET A 1 -50.92 35.10 -2.22
CA MET A 1 -50.34 35.69 -1.01
C MET A 1 -48.91 35.19 -0.87
N ARG A 2 -47.93 36.10 -0.81
CA ARG A 2 -46.51 35.80 -0.53
C ARG A 2 -46.27 36.25 0.90
N SER A 3 -45.77 35.37 1.77
CA SER A 3 -44.71 35.71 2.73
C SER A 3 -44.26 34.50 3.58
N PRO A 4 -43.02 34.55 4.10
CA PRO A 4 -42.16 33.40 4.38
C PRO A 4 -41.86 33.23 5.87
N LEU A 5 -41.43 32.04 6.32
CA LEU A 5 -40.63 31.92 7.54
C LEU A 5 -39.57 30.84 7.35
N ALA A 6 -38.35 31.32 7.08
CA ALA A 6 -37.12 30.59 7.24
C ALA A 6 -36.86 30.33 8.73
N LEU A 7 -36.55 29.10 9.11
CA LEU A 7 -35.83 28.81 10.34
C LEU A 7 -34.39 28.47 9.99
N ALA A 8 -33.55 29.50 10.06
CA ALA A 8 -32.11 29.39 10.11
C ALA A 8 -31.71 28.73 11.43
N TRP A 9 -31.10 27.55 11.36
CA TRP A 9 -30.43 26.93 12.50
C TRP A 9 -29.04 27.55 12.62
N ALA A 10 -28.90 28.40 13.63
CA ALA A 10 -27.62 28.94 14.07
C ALA A 10 -26.81 27.82 14.74
N ILE A 11 -25.62 27.51 14.21
CA ILE A 11 -24.60 26.74 14.92
C ILE A 11 -23.32 27.58 14.95
N THR A 12 -23.18 28.22 16.10
CA THR A 12 -22.01 28.61 16.89
C THR A 12 -20.64 28.66 16.19
N LEU A 13 -20.13 29.88 16.09
CA LEU A 13 -18.73 30.26 15.85
C LEU A 13 -17.79 29.56 16.85
N LEU A 14 -16.92 28.66 16.35
CA LEU A 14 -15.73 28.25 17.08
C LEU A 14 -14.68 29.36 16.93
N THR A 15 -14.34 29.98 18.07
CA THR A 15 -13.32 31.01 18.19
C THR A 15 -11.94 30.42 17.92
N LEU A 16 -11.31 30.85 16.83
CA LEU A 16 -9.89 30.63 16.55
C LEU A 16 -9.07 31.50 17.52
N SER A 17 -8.65 30.92 18.64
CA SER A 17 -7.68 31.52 19.56
C SER A 17 -6.31 30.87 19.35
N GLY A 18 -5.28 31.69 19.16
CA GLY A 18 -3.94 31.35 19.63
C GLY A 18 -2.84 31.35 18.58
N VAL A 19 -2.46 32.55 18.14
CA VAL A 19 -1.11 32.86 17.62
C VAL A 19 -0.08 32.68 18.73
N ALA A 20 0.99 31.91 18.47
CA ALA A 20 2.21 31.92 19.25
C ALA A 20 3.42 31.93 18.30
N ALA A 21 3.76 33.11 17.78
CA ALA A 21 5.05 33.37 17.16
C ALA A 21 5.91 34.10 18.20
N ALA A 22 6.95 33.43 18.70
CA ALA A 22 7.95 34.03 19.58
C ALA A 22 9.05 34.71 18.74
N PRO A 23 9.41 35.97 19.03
CA PRO A 23 10.59 36.61 18.45
C PRO A 23 11.84 36.23 19.25
N GLY A 24 12.69 35.38 18.66
CA GLY A 24 14.05 35.17 19.16
C GLY A 24 14.94 36.35 18.78
N CYS A 25 15.56 36.97 19.78
CA CYS A 25 16.49 38.09 19.62
C CYS A 25 17.92 37.68 19.99
N ALA A 26 18.86 38.27 19.24
CA ALA A 26 20.23 38.64 19.59
C ALA A 26 21.37 37.62 19.42
N ALA A 27 22.22 38.02 18.48
CA ALA A 27 23.62 37.66 18.24
C ALA A 27 24.49 37.58 19.50
N GLY A 28 25.34 36.56 19.53
CA GLY A 28 26.59 36.52 20.29
C GLY A 28 27.73 36.19 19.33
N SER A 29 28.76 37.02 19.37
CA SER A 29 29.94 37.04 18.50
C SER A 29 31.09 36.18 19.05
N ASP A 30 31.83 35.57 18.12
CA ASP A 30 33.28 35.31 18.12
C ASP A 30 33.90 34.33 19.15
N THR A 31 34.18 33.08 18.73
CA THR A 31 35.50 32.64 18.20
C THR A 31 35.69 31.10 18.23
N ILE A 32 35.87 30.54 17.02
CA ILE A 32 36.79 29.44 16.62
C ILE A 32 36.82 28.14 17.44
N SER A 33 36.18 27.10 16.88
CA SER A 33 36.86 25.88 16.42
C SER A 33 35.93 25.14 15.44
N GLY A 34 36.45 24.91 14.24
CA GLY A 34 35.65 24.63 13.05
C GLY A 34 35.02 23.25 12.98
N SER A 35 34.04 23.14 12.09
CA SER A 35 33.96 22.13 11.03
C SER A 35 32.80 22.53 10.12
N THR A 36 33.13 23.08 8.97
CA THR A 36 32.21 23.30 7.86
C THR A 36 31.99 21.96 7.17
N SER A 37 30.89 21.28 7.45
CA SER A 37 30.40 20.16 6.62
C SER A 37 29.66 20.73 5.42
N SER A 38 30.44 21.25 4.47
CA SER A 38 30.02 21.40 3.09
C SER A 38 30.08 20.02 2.44
N GLY A 39 28.92 19.38 2.24
CA GLY A 39 28.79 18.16 1.45
C GLY A 39 29.21 18.44 0.01
N THR A 40 30.48 18.19 -0.28
CA THR A 40 31.06 18.22 -1.62
C THR A 40 31.14 16.77 -2.10
N GLY A 41 30.77 16.56 -3.36
CA GLY A 41 30.63 15.24 -3.98
C GLY A 41 31.86 14.37 -3.80
N GLY A 42 31.62 13.14 -3.34
CA GLY A 42 32.61 12.08 -3.29
C GLY A 42 32.75 11.45 -4.67
N SER A 43 33.88 11.67 -5.31
CA SER A 43 34.40 10.79 -6.35
C SER A 43 35.91 10.89 -6.28
N ALA A 44 36.55 9.88 -5.69
CA ALA A 44 37.91 9.45 -6.00
C ALA A 44 38.32 8.28 -5.08
N GLY A 45 38.13 7.06 -5.60
CA GLY A 45 39.07 5.94 -5.56
C GLY A 45 39.60 5.43 -4.21
N GLY A 46 39.28 4.17 -3.90
CA GLY A 46 40.17 3.30 -3.15
C GLY A 46 39.47 2.20 -2.34
N ALA A 47 39.38 1.01 -2.94
CA ALA A 47 39.35 -0.31 -2.31
C ALA A 47 38.39 -0.54 -1.11
N GLY A 48 37.34 -1.32 -1.37
CA GLY A 48 36.46 -1.90 -0.36
C GLY A 48 35.22 -1.04 -0.14
N GLY A 49 34.20 -1.27 -0.97
CA GLY A 49 32.85 -0.79 -0.79
C GLY A 49 32.35 -1.10 0.61
N ALA A 50 31.65 -0.15 1.21
CA ALA A 50 31.21 -0.27 2.59
C ALA A 50 29.95 -1.14 2.66
N GLY A 51 30.11 -2.45 2.47
CA GLY A 51 29.15 -3.45 2.90
C GLY A 51 29.04 -3.42 4.43
N GLY A 52 28.05 -2.70 4.93
CA GLY A 52 27.64 -2.70 6.34
C GLY A 52 28.44 -1.80 7.30
N VAL A 53 27.79 -1.54 8.44
CA VAL A 53 28.36 -0.87 9.61
C VAL A 53 29.48 -1.70 10.26
N GLY A 54 30.70 -1.71 9.69
CA GLY A 54 31.75 -2.51 10.32
C GLY A 54 33.15 -2.55 9.72
N GLY A 55 33.35 -2.22 8.45
CA GLY A 55 34.69 -2.29 7.84
C GLY A 55 35.30 -3.70 7.81
N GLU A 56 34.47 -4.74 7.85
CA GLU A 56 34.86 -6.12 7.57
C GLU A 56 34.69 -6.36 6.06
N ALA A 57 35.63 -7.06 5.42
CA ALA A 57 35.52 -7.38 3.99
C ALA A 57 34.26 -8.21 3.75
N CYS A 58 33.31 -7.65 3.01
CA CYS A 58 32.10 -8.37 2.62
C CYS A 58 32.49 -9.53 1.69
N VAL A 59 31.78 -10.65 1.81
CA VAL A 59 32.00 -11.85 1.00
C VAL A 59 30.86 -11.88 0.00
N PRO A 60 31.14 -11.86 -1.32
CA PRO A 60 30.10 -11.82 -2.33
C PRO A 60 29.23 -13.09 -2.26
N GLU A 61 27.93 -12.92 -2.08
CA GLU A 61 26.90 -13.96 -2.15
C GLU A 61 25.95 -13.71 -3.34
N ASP A 62 24.91 -14.54 -3.50
CA ASP A 62 23.86 -14.23 -4.47
C ASP A 62 23.02 -13.05 -3.92
N GLU A 63 22.64 -12.14 -4.81
CA GLU A 63 21.82 -10.98 -4.44
C GLU A 63 20.47 -11.35 -3.82
N LEU A 64 20.09 -10.57 -2.81
CA LEU A 64 18.77 -10.59 -2.19
C LEU A 64 18.20 -9.18 -2.28
N CYS A 65 16.89 -9.08 -2.45
CA CYS A 65 16.18 -7.82 -2.58
C CYS A 65 15.79 -7.29 -1.19
N ASP A 66 16.74 -7.26 -0.26
CA ASP A 66 16.51 -6.99 1.16
C ASP A 66 17.03 -5.62 1.63
N GLY A 67 17.43 -4.75 0.70
CA GLY A 67 17.95 -3.42 0.99
C GLY A 67 19.45 -3.37 1.23
N PHE A 68 20.16 -4.46 0.95
CA PHE A 68 21.59 -4.61 1.19
C PHE A 68 22.33 -5.08 -0.08
N ASP A 69 23.56 -4.61 -0.23
CA ASP A 69 24.53 -5.10 -1.23
C ASP A 69 25.09 -6.44 -0.71
N ASN A 70 24.59 -7.56 -1.25
CA ASN A 70 24.92 -8.91 -0.79
C ASN A 70 26.09 -9.52 -1.59
N ASP A 71 26.31 -9.06 -2.82
CA ASP A 71 27.31 -9.51 -3.77
C ASP A 71 28.55 -8.60 -3.84
N CYS A 72 28.54 -7.51 -3.06
CA CYS A 72 29.63 -6.56 -2.89
C CYS A 72 30.05 -5.79 -4.15
N ASP A 73 29.13 -5.53 -5.08
CA ASP A 73 29.46 -4.85 -6.33
C ASP A 73 29.31 -3.31 -6.30
N ASP A 74 28.96 -2.74 -5.14
CA ASP A 74 28.65 -1.32 -4.87
C ASP A 74 27.28 -0.85 -5.38
N GLU A 75 26.43 -1.73 -5.93
CA GLU A 75 25.02 -1.50 -6.17
C GLU A 75 24.17 -2.14 -5.05
N ILE A 76 22.89 -1.79 -4.95
CA ILE A 76 21.99 -2.33 -3.92
C ILE A 76 20.76 -2.86 -4.64
N ASP A 77 20.38 -4.11 -4.34
CA ASP A 77 19.20 -4.80 -4.85
C ASP A 77 19.07 -4.75 -6.39
N GLU A 78 20.17 -5.01 -7.11
CA GLU A 78 20.16 -5.07 -8.57
C GLU A 78 19.43 -6.31 -9.11
N ASP A 79 18.86 -6.16 -10.31
CA ASP A 79 18.03 -7.18 -10.96
C ASP A 79 16.79 -7.65 -10.16
N CYS A 80 16.39 -6.89 -9.12
CA CYS A 80 15.19 -7.12 -8.33
C CYS A 80 13.91 -6.56 -8.98
N PRO A 81 12.87 -7.38 -9.25
CA PRO A 81 11.56 -6.90 -9.70
C PRO A 81 10.80 -6.06 -8.66
N CYS A 82 11.09 -6.29 -7.38
CA CYS A 82 10.53 -5.61 -6.21
C CYS A 82 11.46 -5.79 -5.00
N ILE A 83 11.26 -5.00 -3.95
CA ILE A 83 12.04 -5.04 -2.71
C ILE A 83 11.23 -5.70 -1.59
N ASP A 84 11.89 -6.40 -0.66
CA ASP A 84 11.27 -7.04 0.50
C ASP A 84 10.31 -6.10 1.24
N GLY A 85 9.07 -6.54 1.40
CA GLY A 85 8.03 -5.78 2.06
C GLY A 85 7.31 -4.75 1.18
N ASP A 86 7.71 -4.56 -0.09
CA ASP A 86 6.88 -3.82 -1.05
C ASP A 86 5.51 -4.51 -1.17
N THR A 87 4.46 -3.72 -1.36
CA THR A 87 3.11 -4.23 -1.60
C THR A 87 2.53 -3.68 -2.90
N GLN A 88 1.70 -4.48 -3.55
CA GLN A 88 0.95 -4.04 -4.73
C GLN A 88 -0.42 -4.73 -4.82
N PRO A 89 -1.41 -4.08 -5.47
CA PRO A 89 -2.69 -4.73 -5.76
C PRO A 89 -2.49 -5.93 -6.69
N CYS A 90 -3.32 -6.94 -6.50
CA CYS A 90 -3.30 -8.16 -7.29
C CYS A 90 -4.71 -8.70 -7.48
N TYR A 91 -4.92 -9.37 -8.60
CA TYR A 91 -6.18 -10.07 -8.87
C TYR A 91 -5.90 -11.18 -9.87
N SER A 92 -6.22 -12.43 -9.49
CA SER A 92 -5.95 -13.61 -10.32
C SER A 92 -7.15 -14.07 -11.15
N GLY A 93 -8.33 -13.47 -10.94
CA GLY A 93 -9.55 -13.73 -11.72
C GLY A 93 -9.58 -12.98 -13.05
N ASP A 94 -10.72 -13.08 -13.75
CA ASP A 94 -10.94 -12.30 -14.97
C ASP A 94 -11.09 -10.81 -14.63
N SER A 95 -10.22 -9.97 -15.19
CA SER A 95 -10.21 -8.52 -14.93
C SER A 95 -11.53 -7.80 -15.23
N ASN A 96 -12.42 -8.38 -16.05
CA ASN A 96 -13.73 -7.81 -16.32
C ASN A 96 -14.72 -7.99 -15.15
N LEU A 97 -14.47 -8.94 -14.26
CA LEU A 97 -15.30 -9.22 -13.07
C LEU A 97 -14.83 -8.45 -11.84
N LEU A 98 -13.66 -7.81 -11.91
CA LEU A 98 -13.09 -7.08 -10.80
C LEU A 98 -13.99 -5.90 -10.37
N GLY A 99 -14.41 -5.91 -9.11
CA GLY A 99 -15.27 -4.88 -8.53
C GLY A 99 -16.76 -5.09 -8.79
N ILE A 100 -17.16 -6.22 -9.37
CA ILE A 100 -18.54 -6.66 -9.52
C ILE A 100 -18.89 -7.59 -8.35
N GLY A 101 -20.09 -7.42 -7.78
CA GLY A 101 -20.54 -8.25 -6.67
C GLY A 101 -19.57 -8.28 -5.48
N LEU A 102 -19.18 -9.50 -5.10
CA LEU A 102 -18.17 -9.74 -4.07
C LEU A 102 -16.73 -9.74 -4.60
N CYS A 103 -16.51 -9.73 -5.92
CA CYS A 103 -15.18 -9.80 -6.49
C CYS A 103 -14.37 -8.55 -6.22
N ALA A 104 -13.20 -8.75 -5.64
CA ALA A 104 -12.31 -7.67 -5.21
C ALA A 104 -10.85 -8.06 -5.41
N GLU A 105 -10.02 -7.04 -5.66
CA GLU A 105 -8.57 -7.19 -5.67
C GLU A 105 -8.05 -7.46 -4.25
N GLY A 106 -6.97 -8.23 -4.18
CA GLY A 106 -6.18 -8.43 -2.99
C GLY A 106 -4.92 -7.58 -3.01
N GLU A 107 -4.03 -7.88 -2.08
CA GLU A 107 -2.68 -7.32 -2.03
C GLU A 107 -1.67 -8.47 -1.99
N GLN A 108 -0.55 -8.31 -2.70
CA GLN A 108 0.58 -9.21 -2.62
C GLN A 108 1.80 -8.46 -2.09
N THR A 109 2.61 -9.16 -1.30
CA THR A 109 3.84 -8.64 -0.70
C THR A 109 5.04 -9.26 -1.37
N CYS A 110 6.06 -8.46 -1.65
CA CYS A 110 7.33 -8.93 -2.19
C CYS A 110 8.18 -9.53 -1.07
N ASP A 111 8.87 -10.62 -1.38
CA ASP A 111 9.85 -11.24 -0.48
C ASP A 111 11.28 -10.79 -0.80
N GLN A 112 12.20 -11.11 0.11
CA GLN A 112 13.65 -10.90 -0.03
C GLN A 112 14.30 -11.57 -1.26
N THR A 113 13.58 -12.39 -2.03
CA THR A 113 14.09 -12.94 -3.29
C THR A 113 13.64 -12.12 -4.51
N GLY A 114 12.96 -10.99 -4.28
CA GLY A 114 12.38 -10.17 -5.34
C GLY A 114 11.16 -10.79 -5.99
N THR A 115 10.50 -11.73 -5.30
CA THR A 115 9.33 -12.44 -5.81
C THR A 115 8.07 -11.96 -5.11
N TRP A 116 7.03 -11.68 -5.91
CA TRP A 116 5.70 -11.39 -5.37
C TRP A 116 5.05 -12.66 -4.82
N GLY A 117 4.60 -12.59 -3.58
CA GLY A 117 3.91 -13.68 -2.90
C GLY A 117 2.48 -13.93 -3.39
N ASP A 118 1.73 -14.68 -2.60
CA ASP A 118 0.32 -14.94 -2.88
C ASP A 118 -0.51 -13.65 -2.84
N CYS A 119 -1.56 -13.62 -3.65
CA CYS A 119 -2.50 -12.51 -3.65
C CYS A 119 -3.51 -12.68 -2.51
N GLU A 120 -3.23 -12.03 -1.38
CA GLU A 120 -4.03 -12.14 -0.16
C GLU A 120 -5.22 -11.19 -0.18
N GLY A 121 -6.38 -11.66 0.29
CA GLY A 121 -7.58 -10.85 0.41
C GLY A 121 -8.34 -10.60 -0.90
N GLN A 122 -7.91 -11.18 -2.02
CA GLN A 122 -8.72 -11.18 -3.24
C GLN A 122 -10.00 -12.01 -3.05
N HIS A 123 -11.07 -11.57 -3.69
CA HIS A 123 -12.31 -12.31 -3.80
C HIS A 123 -12.53 -12.70 -5.25
N LEU A 124 -12.47 -14.00 -5.53
CA LEU A 124 -12.66 -14.56 -6.86
C LEU A 124 -14.12 -14.99 -7.06
N PRO A 125 -14.60 -15.07 -8.32
CA PRO A 125 -15.87 -15.66 -8.65
C PRO A 125 -15.98 -17.08 -8.09
N VAL A 126 -17.10 -17.38 -7.43
CA VAL A 126 -17.47 -18.72 -6.97
C VAL A 126 -18.92 -19.00 -7.38
N ASP A 127 -19.35 -20.26 -7.29
CA ASP A 127 -20.75 -20.59 -7.56
C ASP A 127 -21.69 -19.81 -6.61
N GLU A 128 -22.84 -19.38 -7.13
CA GLU A 128 -23.85 -18.66 -6.36
C GLU A 128 -24.27 -19.40 -5.08
N GLU A 129 -24.51 -18.63 -4.02
CA GLU A 129 -25.19 -19.07 -2.80
C GLU A 129 -26.44 -18.22 -2.61
N CYS A 130 -27.53 -18.78 -2.03
CA CYS A 130 -28.75 -18.01 -1.75
C CYS A 130 -28.58 -17.12 -0.50
N ASP A 131 -27.67 -16.16 -0.58
CA ASP A 131 -27.27 -15.28 0.52
C ASP A 131 -27.58 -13.80 0.25
N GLY A 132 -28.13 -13.48 -0.93
CA GLY A 132 -28.46 -12.13 -1.34
C GLY A 132 -27.26 -11.32 -1.81
N LEU A 133 -26.17 -12.00 -2.17
CA LEU A 133 -24.94 -11.43 -2.73
C LEU A 133 -24.71 -12.01 -4.14
N ASP A 134 -23.89 -11.31 -4.91
CA ASP A 134 -23.39 -11.72 -6.22
C ASP A 134 -22.01 -12.35 -6.01
N ASN A 135 -21.98 -13.68 -5.95
CA ASN A 135 -20.85 -14.52 -5.59
C ASN A 135 -20.02 -14.92 -6.83
N ASP A 136 -20.67 -15.03 -7.99
CA ASP A 136 -20.03 -15.34 -9.26
C ASP A 136 -19.60 -14.09 -10.05
N CYS A 137 -19.98 -12.91 -9.56
CA CYS A 137 -19.59 -11.59 -10.02
C CYS A 137 -20.09 -11.27 -11.44
N ASP A 138 -21.29 -11.75 -11.80
CA ASP A 138 -21.90 -11.59 -13.12
C ASP A 138 -22.89 -10.40 -13.24
N GLU A 139 -23.02 -9.59 -12.19
CA GLU A 139 -23.97 -8.48 -12.01
C GLU A 139 -25.42 -8.89 -11.67
N ALA A 140 -25.72 -10.18 -11.53
CA ALA A 140 -26.95 -10.69 -10.96
C ALA A 140 -26.74 -11.13 -9.50
N VAL A 141 -27.83 -11.41 -8.79
CA VAL A 141 -27.80 -11.83 -7.38
C VAL A 141 -28.68 -13.06 -7.24
N ASP A 142 -28.15 -14.12 -6.63
CA ASP A 142 -28.85 -15.39 -6.37
C ASP A 142 -29.43 -16.06 -7.64
N GLU A 143 -28.80 -15.90 -8.81
CA GLU A 143 -29.17 -16.53 -10.08
C GLU A 143 -28.64 -17.97 -10.21
N GLU A 144 -29.18 -18.71 -11.16
CA GLU A 144 -28.77 -20.09 -11.48
C GLU A 144 -28.86 -21.10 -10.30
N LEU A 145 -29.39 -20.68 -9.14
CA LEU A 145 -29.72 -21.51 -7.98
C LEU A 145 -30.95 -22.42 -8.17
N ASP A 146 -31.54 -22.38 -9.37
CA ASP A 146 -32.80 -23.05 -9.73
C ASP A 146 -32.62 -24.51 -10.19
N GLU A 147 -31.43 -25.07 -10.15
CA GLU A 147 -31.22 -26.49 -10.47
C GLU A 147 -31.62 -27.38 -9.26
N GLU A 148 -32.93 -27.64 -9.19
CA GLU A 148 -33.60 -28.72 -8.45
C GLU A 148 -33.97 -28.45 -6.96
N VAL A 149 -34.69 -27.37 -6.66
CA VAL A 149 -35.81 -27.59 -5.74
C VAL A 149 -36.89 -28.24 -6.59
N PRO A 150 -37.18 -29.56 -6.47
CA PRO A 150 -38.44 -30.06 -6.99
C PRO A 150 -39.48 -29.20 -6.30
N VAL A 151 -40.11 -28.29 -7.06
CA VAL A 151 -41.38 -27.67 -6.71
C VAL A 151 -42.24 -28.86 -6.37
N VAL A 152 -42.30 -29.21 -5.08
CA VAL A 152 -42.86 -30.47 -4.61
C VAL A 152 -44.22 -30.50 -5.25
N SER A 153 -44.32 -31.40 -6.24
CA SER A 153 -45.33 -31.29 -7.27
C SER A 153 -46.62 -31.12 -6.52
N ALA A 154 -47.34 -30.04 -6.84
CA ALA A 154 -48.70 -29.86 -6.41
C ALA A 154 -49.42 -31.19 -6.67
N SER A 155 -49.50 -32.03 -5.64
CA SER A 155 -50.20 -33.28 -5.74
C SER A 155 -51.64 -32.89 -5.57
N ALA A 156 -52.27 -32.85 -6.72
CA ALA A 156 -53.61 -32.41 -6.97
C ALA A 156 -54.63 -33.15 -6.09
N ARG A 157 -55.56 -32.35 -5.55
CA ARG A 157 -56.92 -32.68 -5.10
C ARG A 157 -57.09 -33.50 -3.82
#